data_AF-A0AAV0WHL8-F1
#
_entry.id   AF-A0AAV0WHL8-F1
#
_cell.length_a   1.000
_cell.length_b   1.000
_cell.length_c   1.000
_cell.angle_alpha   90.00
_cell.angle_beta   90.00
_cell.angle_gamma   90.00
#
_symmetry.space_group_name_H-M   'P 1'
#
loop_
_entity.id
_entity.type
_entity.pdbx_description
1 polymer ?
#
loop_
_entity_poly.entity_id
_entity_poly.type
_entity_poly.pdbx_seq_one_letter_code
_entity_poly.pdbx_strand_id
1 'polypeptide(L)'
;MKNNIKDSYSKQLVQLLSENYVDLDSKNVLILVLLNALLVPTSKSYQIDKITGRRRLAKTSIVDAQKSFLLNTHTINDLYNQIQKEIENCYSLKQTLQPIVCIVGTEYVSIKEYQQITPRKR
;
A
#
# COMPACT_ATOMS: atom_id res chain seq x y z
N MET A 1 -9.61 18.89 -16.34
CA MET A 1 -9.41 17.53 -16.89
C MET A 1 -10.65 16.69 -16.60
N LYS A 2 -11.22 15.99 -17.58
CA LYS A 2 -12.27 14.98 -17.32
C LYS A 2 -11.59 13.76 -16.69
N ASN A 3 -11.61 13.66 -15.37
CA ASN A 3 -11.05 12.53 -14.65
C ASN A 3 -11.99 11.32 -14.78
N ASN A 4 -11.66 10.37 -15.67
CA ASN A 4 -12.35 9.08 -15.81
C ASN A 4 -12.11 8.11 -14.61
N ILE A 5 -11.58 8.63 -13.50
CA ILE A 5 -11.36 7.90 -12.26
C ILE A 5 -12.73 7.64 -11.64
N LYS A 6 -13.07 6.38 -11.37
CA LYS A 6 -14.34 6.03 -10.71
C LYS A 6 -14.26 6.13 -9.19
N ASP A 7 -13.09 5.83 -8.64
CA ASP A 7 -12.85 5.84 -7.20
C ASP A 7 -12.75 7.28 -6.65
N SER A 8 -13.56 7.56 -5.61
CA SER A 8 -13.65 8.90 -5.01
C SER A 8 -12.38 9.30 -4.28
N TYR A 9 -11.74 8.34 -3.60
CA TYR A 9 -10.51 8.55 -2.87
C TYR A 9 -9.35 8.91 -3.81
N SER A 10 -9.18 8.15 -4.89
CA SER A 10 -8.18 8.45 -5.92
C SER A 10 -8.38 9.82 -6.58
N LYS A 11 -9.63 10.30 -6.74
CA LYS A 11 -9.88 11.66 -7.24
C LYS A 11 -9.34 12.74 -6.30
N GLN A 12 -9.52 12.58 -5.00
CA GLN A 12 -9.03 13.53 -4.00
C GLN A 12 -7.51 13.61 -4.03
N LEU A 13 -6.83 12.46 -4.10
CA LEU A 13 -5.37 12.41 -4.19
C LEU A 13 -4.84 13.06 -5.49
N VAL A 14 -5.54 12.89 -6.63
CA VAL A 14 -5.17 13.56 -7.89
C VAL A 14 -5.36 15.07 -7.80
N GLN A 15 -6.36 15.55 -7.08
CA GLN A 15 -6.53 16.98 -6.85
C GLN A 15 -5.35 17.55 -6.04
N LEU A 16 -4.93 16.85 -4.98
CA LEU A 16 -3.76 17.24 -4.18
C LEU A 16 -2.47 17.31 -5.00
N LEU A 17 -2.29 16.46 -6.02
CA LEU A 17 -1.13 16.55 -6.92
C LEU A 17 -1.06 17.88 -7.69
N SER A 18 -2.20 18.51 -7.97
CA SER A 18 -2.27 19.77 -8.70
C SER A 18 -2.01 21.01 -7.82
N GLU A 19 -1.97 20.82 -6.50
CA GLU A 19 -1.77 21.91 -5.56
C GLU A 19 -0.29 22.34 -5.50
N ASN A 20 -0.06 23.65 -5.46
CA ASN A 20 1.29 24.23 -5.48
C ASN A 20 2.01 24.12 -4.13
N TYR A 21 1.27 23.99 -3.03
CA TYR A 21 1.84 23.89 -1.68
C TYR A 21 2.40 22.49 -1.37
N VAL A 22 2.13 21.51 -2.22
CA VAL A 22 2.62 20.14 -2.05
C VAL A 22 4.01 20.02 -2.63
N ASP A 23 4.97 19.69 -1.77
CA ASP A 23 6.37 19.49 -2.14
C ASP A 23 6.56 18.26 -3.04
N LEU A 24 7.75 18.14 -3.61
CA LEU A 24 8.05 17.09 -4.59
C LEU A 24 7.98 15.68 -3.99
N ASP A 25 8.43 15.49 -2.74
CA ASP A 25 8.44 14.19 -2.09
C ASP A 25 7.01 13.74 -1.76
N SER A 26 6.18 14.67 -1.29
CA SER A 26 4.74 14.46 -1.10
C SER A 26 4.04 14.10 -2.41
N LYS A 27 4.39 14.76 -3.52
CA LYS A 27 3.89 14.39 -4.85
C LYS A 27 4.33 12.99 -5.27
N ASN A 28 5.57 12.61 -5.00
CA ASN A 28 6.07 11.26 -5.31
C ASN A 28 5.29 10.19 -4.55
N VAL A 29 4.99 10.41 -3.27
CA VAL A 29 4.18 9.48 -2.47
C VAL A 29 2.74 9.40 -2.98
N LEU A 30 2.12 10.52 -3.29
CA LEU A 30 0.78 10.55 -3.86
C LEU A 30 0.72 9.74 -5.17
N ILE A 31 1.74 9.84 -6.03
CA ILE A 31 1.86 9.04 -7.25
C ILE A 31 1.97 7.53 -6.93
N LEU A 32 2.80 7.16 -5.95
CA LEU A 32 2.95 5.75 -5.54
C LEU A 32 1.64 5.15 -5.01
N VAL A 33 0.86 5.90 -4.25
CA VAL A 33 -0.47 5.47 -3.77
C VAL A 33 -1.45 5.31 -4.92
N LEU A 34 -1.45 6.24 -5.87
CA LEU A 34 -2.30 6.25 -7.06
C LEU A 34 -1.93 5.16 -8.08
N LEU A 35 -0.73 4.61 -8.02
CA LEU A 35 -0.26 3.59 -8.96
C LEU A 35 -1.17 2.36 -9.00
N ASN A 36 -1.69 1.91 -7.85
CA ASN A 36 -2.61 0.77 -7.78
C ASN A 36 -4.04 1.09 -8.28
N ALA A 37 -4.39 2.38 -8.39
CA ALA A 37 -5.63 2.81 -9.04
C ALA A 37 -5.50 2.80 -10.57
N LEU A 38 -4.29 3.01 -11.09
CA LEU A 38 -3.97 2.90 -12.52
C LEU A 38 -3.72 1.44 -12.94
N LEU A 39 -2.89 0.74 -12.18
CA LEU A 39 -2.52 -0.66 -12.37
C LEU A 39 -3.37 -1.53 -11.46
N VAL A 40 -4.65 -1.67 -11.84
CA VAL A 40 -5.62 -2.43 -11.04
C VAL A 40 -5.12 -3.88 -10.87
N PRO A 41 -5.01 -4.39 -9.63
CA PRO A 41 -4.54 -5.73 -9.39
C PRO A 41 -5.51 -6.75 -10.01
N THR A 42 -4.96 -7.65 -10.82
CA THR A 42 -5.71 -8.71 -11.51
C THR A 42 -5.55 -10.09 -10.86
N SER A 43 -4.73 -10.16 -9.81
CA SER A 43 -4.42 -11.41 -9.11
C SER A 43 -5.65 -12.02 -8.44
N LYS A 44 -5.79 -13.33 -8.61
CA LYS A 44 -6.88 -14.15 -8.08
C LYS A 44 -6.30 -15.30 -7.29
N SER A 45 -6.77 -15.48 -6.07
CA SER A 45 -6.44 -16.64 -5.24
C SER A 45 -7.69 -17.46 -4.95
N TYR A 46 -7.49 -18.73 -4.60
CA TYR A 46 -8.59 -19.58 -4.14
C TYR A 46 -8.47 -19.74 -2.63
N GLN A 47 -9.57 -19.47 -1.93
CA GLN A 47 -9.67 -19.65 -0.49
C GLN A 47 -10.78 -20.65 -0.20
N ILE A 48 -10.56 -21.52 0.79
CA ILE A 48 -11.59 -22.41 1.30
C ILE A 48 -12.30 -21.66 2.41
N ASP A 49 -13.61 -21.48 2.28
CA ASP A 49 -14.43 -20.90 3.33
C ASP A 49 -14.45 -21.84 4.54
N LYS A 50 -14.00 -21.34 5.69
CA LYS A 50 -13.90 -22.15 6.93
C LYS A 50 -15.25 -22.62 7.45
N ILE A 51 -16.35 -21.92 7.13
CA ILE A 51 -17.69 -22.23 7.62
C ILE A 51 -18.40 -23.19 6.66
N THR A 52 -18.33 -22.91 5.35
CA THR A 52 -19.07 -23.68 4.34
C THR A 52 -18.27 -24.79 3.67
N GLY A 53 -16.95 -24.83 3.87
CA GLY A 53 -16.02 -25.76 3.21
C GLY A 53 -15.89 -25.55 1.69
N ARG A 54 -16.59 -24.55 1.12
CA ARG A 54 -16.62 -24.31 -0.32
C ARG A 54 -15.41 -23.49 -0.76
N ARG A 55 -14.84 -23.88 -1.90
CA ARG A 55 -13.80 -23.13 -2.58
C ARG A 55 -14.39 -21.84 -3.17
N ARG A 56 -13.84 -20.69 -2.77
CA ARG A 56 -14.20 -19.37 -3.28
C ARG A 56 -13.01 -18.74 -3.98
N LEU A 57 -13.31 -17.95 -5.01
CA LEU A 57 -12.33 -17.12 -5.70
C LEU A 57 -12.24 -15.79 -4.96
N ALA A 58 -11.08 -15.49 -4.38
CA ALA A 58 -10.77 -14.19 -3.80
C ALA A 58 -10.03 -13.34 -4.84
N LYS A 59 -10.61 -12.18 -5.18
CA LYS A 59 -9.96 -11.18 -6.04
C LYS A 59 -9.21 -10.20 -5.16
N THR A 60 -7.97 -9.90 -5.51
CA THR A 60 -7.18 -8.88 -4.82
C THR A 60 -7.80 -7.52 -5.06
N SER A 61 -8.12 -6.76 -4.01
CA SER A 61 -8.64 -5.40 -4.16
C SER A 61 -7.50 -4.39 -4.34
N ILE A 62 -7.81 -3.17 -4.82
CA ILE A 62 -6.84 -2.07 -4.90
C ILE A 62 -6.23 -1.78 -3.51
N VAL A 63 -7.04 -1.84 -2.45
CA VAL A 63 -6.59 -1.62 -1.08
C VAL A 63 -5.61 -2.69 -0.63
N ASP A 64 -5.85 -3.96 -0.98
CA ASP A 64 -4.93 -5.06 -0.64
C ASP A 64 -3.59 -4.88 -1.35
N ALA A 65 -3.62 -4.49 -2.63
CA ALA A 65 -2.41 -4.22 -3.40
C ALA A 65 -1.65 -2.99 -2.85
N GLN A 66 -2.35 -1.93 -2.45
CA GLN A 66 -1.74 -0.76 -1.81
C GLN A 66 -1.02 -1.15 -0.52
N LYS A 67 -1.66 -1.91 0.36
CA LYS A 67 -1.05 -2.37 1.62
C LYS A 67 0.17 -3.26 1.40
N SER A 68 0.14 -4.10 0.37
CA SER A 68 1.27 -4.96 0.02
C SER A 68 2.45 -4.20 -0.59
N PHE A 69 2.22 -3.00 -1.13
CA PHE A 69 3.24 -2.21 -1.84
C PHE A 69 3.80 -1.06 -1.00
N LEU A 70 2.95 -0.43 -0.18
CA LEU A 70 3.25 0.81 0.53
C LEU A 70 2.72 0.76 1.97
N LEU A 71 3.61 1.10 2.90
CA LEU A 71 3.34 1.20 4.33
C LEU A 71 3.46 2.67 4.76
N ASN A 72 2.32 3.28 5.10
CA ASN A 72 2.28 4.65 5.63
C ASN A 72 2.03 4.61 7.14
N THR A 73 2.90 5.26 7.91
CA THR A 73 2.85 5.27 9.38
C THR A 73 3.08 6.67 9.92
N HIS A 74 2.52 6.97 11.09
CA HIS A 74 2.62 8.31 11.67
C HIS A 74 3.98 8.57 12.31
N THR A 75 4.58 7.54 12.91
CA THR A 75 5.85 7.63 13.62
C THR A 75 6.78 6.47 13.23
N ILE A 76 8.08 6.68 13.44
CA ILE A 76 9.10 5.64 13.22
C ILE A 76 8.85 4.42 14.12
N ASN A 77 8.33 4.61 15.33
CA ASN A 77 8.01 3.49 16.23
C ASN A 77 6.86 2.65 15.68
N ASP A 78 5.84 3.29 15.10
CA ASP A 78 4.75 2.57 14.43
C ASP A 78 5.26 1.80 13.23
N LEU A 79 6.19 2.38 12.47
CA LEU A 79 6.84 1.71 11.35
C LEU A 79 7.52 0.41 11.79
N TYR A 80 8.36 0.45 12.82
CA TYR A 80 9.03 -0.75 13.34
C TYR A 80 8.04 -1.82 13.81
N ASN A 81 7.00 -1.41 14.54
CA ASN A 81 5.97 -2.32 15.02
C ASN A 81 5.18 -2.97 13.88
N GLN A 82 4.87 -2.21 12.81
CA GLN A 82 4.15 -2.75 11.66
C GLN A 82 5.03 -3.68 10.82
N ILE A 83 6.29 -3.33 10.60
CA ILE A 83 7.25 -4.21 9.90
C ILE A 83 7.41 -5.53 10.66
N GLN A 84 7.56 -5.48 11.98
CA GLN A 84 7.72 -6.68 12.79
C GLN A 84 6.50 -7.61 12.67
N LYS A 85 5.30 -7.05 12.69
CA LYS A 85 4.06 -7.81 12.45
C LYS A 85 4.02 -8.43 11.06
N GLU A 86 4.44 -7.70 10.03
CA GLU A 86 4.48 -8.24 8.66
C GLU A 86 5.51 -9.37 8.51
N ILE A 87 6.66 -9.25 9.18
CA ILE A 87 7.68 -10.31 9.24
C ILE A 87 7.08 -11.57 9.89
N GLU A 88 6.44 -11.43 11.04
CA GLU A 88 5.79 -12.54 11.77
C GLU A 88 4.68 -13.19 10.93
N ASN A 89 3.85 -12.38 10.28
CA ASN A 89 2.82 -12.86 9.36
C ASN A 89 3.43 -13.68 8.22
N CYS A 90 4.49 -13.18 7.56
CA CYS A 90 5.19 -13.89 6.49
C CYS A 90 5.74 -15.24 6.97
N TYR A 91 6.36 -15.28 8.15
CA TYR A 91 6.86 -16.53 8.74
C TYR A 91 5.73 -17.54 9.00
N SER A 92 4.60 -17.09 9.56
CA SER A 92 3.44 -17.95 9.82
C SER A 92 2.86 -18.57 8.54
N LEU A 93 2.91 -17.82 7.43
CA LEU A 93 2.41 -18.23 6.12
C LEU A 93 3.46 -18.95 5.26
N LYS A 94 4.69 -19.12 5.76
CA LYS A 94 5.86 -19.64 5.02
C LYS A 94 6.12 -18.86 3.72
N GLN A 95 5.94 -17.55 3.77
CA GLN A 95 6.16 -16.64 2.66
C GLN A 95 7.38 -15.76 2.92
N THR A 96 7.96 -15.23 1.85
CA THR A 96 9.01 -14.22 1.94
C THR A 96 8.39 -12.85 1.94
N LEU A 97 8.84 -11.97 2.83
CA LEU A 97 8.49 -10.56 2.80
C LEU A 97 8.90 -9.99 1.43
N GLN A 98 7.98 -9.31 0.76
CA GLN A 98 8.29 -8.58 -0.46
C GLN A 98 8.88 -7.21 -0.12
N PRO A 99 9.63 -6.55 -1.01
CA PRO A 99 10.03 -5.17 -0.81
C PRO A 99 8.79 -4.28 -0.65
N ILE A 100 8.77 -3.46 0.41
CA ILE A 100 7.67 -2.53 0.71
C ILE A 100 8.27 -1.12 0.82
N VAL A 101 7.58 -0.14 0.23
CA VAL A 101 7.93 1.27 0.38
C VAL A 101 7.39 1.78 1.71
N CYS A 102 8.26 2.31 2.57
CA CYS A 102 7.88 2.79 3.90
C CYS A 102 7.92 4.32 3.94
N ILE A 103 6.82 4.91 4.40
CA ILE A 103 6.64 6.36 4.52
C ILE A 103 6.26 6.68 5.96
N VAL A 104 6.92 7.69 6.53
CA VAL A 104 6.62 8.21 7.86
C VAL A 104 6.07 9.63 7.74
N GLY A 105 4.80 9.81 8.10
CA GLY A 105 4.09 11.07 8.02
C GLY A 105 2.65 10.98 8.53
N THR A 106 2.10 12.12 8.97
CA THR A 106 0.69 12.21 9.38
C THR A 106 -0.25 12.07 8.19
N GLU A 107 0.13 12.64 7.06
CA GLU A 107 -0.61 12.61 5.80
C GLU A 107 0.38 12.44 4.64
N TYR A 108 -0.12 12.03 3.46
CA TYR A 108 0.71 11.92 2.25
C TYR A 108 1.32 13.25 1.78
N VAL A 109 0.92 14.35 2.41
CA VAL A 109 1.30 15.73 2.09
C VAL A 109 2.30 16.31 3.10
N SER A 110 2.66 15.55 4.15
CA SER A 110 3.60 15.98 5.18
C SER A 110 4.57 14.85 5.54
N ILE A 111 5.38 14.45 4.56
CA ILE A 111 6.37 13.39 4.76
C ILE A 111 7.52 13.95 5.58
N LYS A 112 7.93 13.21 6.61
CA LYS A 112 9.11 13.54 7.41
C LYS A 112 10.32 12.72 7.00
N GLU A 113 10.12 11.49 6.52
CA GLU A 113 11.21 10.59 6.16
C GLU A 113 10.77 9.48 5.17
N TYR A 114 11.69 9.07 4.29
CA TYR A 114 11.52 7.97 3.33
C TYR A 114 12.51 6.83 3.64
N GLN A 115 12.02 5.60 3.74
CA GLN A 115 12.87 4.42 3.92
C GLN A 115 12.42 3.27 3.00
N GLN A 116 13.38 2.62 2.34
CA GLN A 116 13.13 1.43 1.54
C GLN A 116 13.74 0.21 2.23
N ILE A 117 12.92 -0.81 2.48
CA ILE A 117 13.39 -2.05 3.11
C ILE A 117 13.39 -3.15 2.05
N THR A 118 14.57 -3.66 1.75
CA THR A 118 14.77 -4.82 0.89
C THR A 118 15.18 -6.01 1.76
N PRO A 119 14.34 -7.06 1.87
CA PRO A 119 14.71 -8.24 2.65
C PRO A 119 15.90 -8.95 2.00
N ARG A 120 16.98 -9.17 2.77
CA ARG A 120 18.10 -10.02 2.36
C ARG A 120 17.69 -11.49 2.57
N LYS A 121 17.77 -12.31 1.51
CA LYS A 121 17.73 -13.77 1.65
C LYS A 121 18.92 -14.19 2.52
N ARG A 122 18.64 -14.88 3.63
CA ARG A 122 19.65 -15.66 4.37
C ARG A 122 19.82 -17.01 3.69
#